data_AF-A0A966WPD4-F1
#
_entry.id   AF-A0A966WPD4-F1
#
_cell.length_a   1.000
_cell.length_b   1.000
_cell.length_c   1.000
_cell.angle_alpha   90.00
_cell.angle_beta   90.00
_cell.angle_gamma   90.00
#
_symmetry.space_group_name_H-M   'P 1'
#
loop_
_entity.id
_entity.type
_entity.pdbx_description
1 polymer ?
#
loop_
_entity_poly.entity_id
_entity_poly.type
_entity_poly.pdbx_seq_one_letter_code
_entity_poly.pdbx_strand_id
1 'polypeptide(L)' 'MVDPNDQEAAAMAAAGDIAGQYIDAVGRTDMATWSATDWRGFVEAICGAYVDALVEQQISINTALSKVQEVPV' A
#
# COMPACT_ATOMS: atom_id res chain seq x y z
N MET A 1 0.44 -12.32 0.03
CA MET A 1 1.29 -13.02 1.02
C MET A 1 0.52 -14.23 1.53
N VAL A 2 1.18 -15.35 1.86
CA VAL A 2 0.46 -16.57 2.27
C VAL A 2 -0.01 -16.49 3.74
N ASP A 3 0.79 -15.86 4.62
CA ASP A 3 0.45 -15.63 6.03
C ASP A 3 0.89 -14.21 6.44
N PRO A 4 0.11 -13.17 6.12
CA PRO A 4 0.46 -11.80 6.45
C PRO A 4 0.35 -11.56 7.96
N ASN A 5 1.29 -10.81 8.51
CA ASN A 5 1.10 -10.16 9.81
C ASN A 5 0.13 -8.96 9.69
N ASP A 6 -0.24 -8.35 10.82
CA ASP A 6 -1.23 -7.26 10.84
C ASP A 6 -0.81 -6.03 10.00
N GLN A 7 0.48 -5.68 10.00
CA GLN A 7 1.01 -4.56 9.22
C GLN A 7 0.95 -4.86 7.72
N GLU A 8 1.33 -6.08 7.35
CA GLU A 8 1.26 -6.57 5.97
C GLU A 8 -0.19 -6.67 5.46
N ALA A 9 -1.12 -7.11 6.32
CA ALA A 9 -2.55 -7.14 6.00
C ALA A 9 -3.11 -5.73 5.77
N ALA A 10 -2.76 -4.78 6.63
CA ALA A 10 -3.17 -3.38 6.49
C ALA A 10 -2.58 -2.74 5.22
N ALA A 11 -1.30 -2.98 4.94
CA ALA A 11 -0.65 -2.49 3.73
C ALA A 11 -1.27 -3.11 2.44
N MET A 12 -1.64 -4.39 2.47
CA MET A 12 -2.36 -5.01 1.35
C MET A 12 -3.74 -4.39 1.13
N ALA A 13 -4.47 -4.03 2.20
CA ALA A 13 -5.76 -3.35 2.06
C ALA A 13 -5.61 -1.97 1.39
N ALA A 14 -4.65 -1.16 1.87
CA ALA A 14 -4.35 0.14 1.27
C ALA A 14 -3.92 0.03 -0.21
N ALA A 15 -3.08 -0.95 -0.54
CA ALA A 15 -2.69 -1.23 -1.92
C ALA A 15 -3.88 -1.65 -2.79
N GLY A 16 -4.85 -2.40 -2.23
CA GLY A 16 -6.09 -2.77 -2.90
C GLY A 16 -6.97 -1.56 -3.25
N ASP A 17 -7.07 -0.58 -2.36
CA ASP A 17 -7.80 0.66 -2.63
C ASP A 17 -7.17 1.44 -3.79
N ILE A 18 -5.84 1.54 -3.82
CA ILE A 18 -5.09 2.14 -4.94
C ILE A 18 -5.28 1.35 -6.24
N ALA A 19 -5.31 0.02 -6.17
CA ALA A 19 -5.61 -0.83 -7.32
C ALA A 19 -6.98 -0.48 -7.92
N GLY A 20 -8.01 -0.35 -7.08
CA GLY A 20 -9.36 0.02 -7.50
C GLY A 20 -9.40 1.40 -8.15
N GLN A 21 -8.77 2.39 -7.53
CA GLN A 21 -8.67 3.75 -8.07
C GLN A 21 -7.96 3.77 -9.43
N TYR A 22 -6.94 2.94 -9.63
CA TYR A 22 -6.24 2.84 -10.90
C TYR A 22 -7.15 2.24 -11.99
N ILE A 23 -7.88 1.16 -11.68
CA ILE A 23 -8.85 0.55 -12.62
C ILE A 23 -9.91 1.57 -13.05
N ASP A 24 -10.45 2.32 -12.08
CA ASP A 24 -11.44 3.38 -12.35
C ASP A 24 -10.86 4.50 -13.22
N ALA A 25 -9.62 4.93 -12.97
CA ALA A 25 -8.94 5.97 -13.75
C ALA A 25 -8.63 5.53 -15.19
N VAL A 26 -8.27 4.26 -15.41
CA VAL A 26 -8.10 3.69 -16.76
C VAL A 26 -9.45 3.59 -17.49
N GLY A 27 -10.55 3.45 -16.75
CA GLY A 27 -11.91 3.35 -17.29
C GLY A 27 -12.17 2.04 -18.05
N ARG A 28 -11.35 1.01 -17.82
CA ARG A 28 -11.50 -0.32 -18.43
C ARG A 28 -11.37 -1.39 -17.36
N THR A 29 -12.46 -2.09 -17.07
CA THR A 29 -12.49 -3.16 -16.07
C THR A 29 -12.02 -4.52 -16.61
N ASP A 30 -12.07 -4.71 -17.94
CA ASP A 30 -11.50 -5.90 -18.58
C ASP A 30 -9.98 -5.77 -18.74
N MET A 31 -9.25 -6.18 -17.71
CA MET A 31 -7.79 -6.14 -17.66
C MET A 31 -7.12 -7.03 -18.72
N ALA A 32 -7.83 -8.02 -19.31
CA ALA A 32 -7.26 -8.82 -20.40
C ALA A 32 -7.01 -8.00 -21.67
N THR A 33 -7.70 -6.86 -21.82
CA THR A 33 -7.57 -5.93 -22.97
C THR A 33 -6.59 -4.79 -22.72
N TRP A 34 -6.02 -4.71 -21.53
CA TRP A 34 -5.11 -3.64 -21.18
C TRP A 34 -3.83 -3.70 -22.01
N SER A 35 -3.30 -2.53 -22.33
CA SER A 35 -1.99 -2.44 -22.95
C SER A 35 -0.92 -2.87 -21.94
N ALA A 36 0.27 -3.21 -22.45
CA ALA A 36 1.42 -3.48 -21.59
C ALA A 36 1.75 -2.29 -20.66
N THR A 37 1.48 -1.06 -21.10
CA THR A 37 1.69 0.16 -20.33
C THR A 37 0.70 0.27 -19.16
N ASP A 38 -0.59 0.04 -19.41
CA ASP A 38 -1.62 0.09 -18.37
C ASP A 38 -1.39 -1.01 -17.33
N TRP A 39 -1.03 -2.22 -17.78
CA TRP A 39 -0.65 -3.32 -16.90
C TRP A 39 0.55 -2.99 -16.02
N ARG A 40 1.60 -2.41 -16.61
CA ARG A 40 2.79 -2.02 -15.87
C ARG A 40 2.46 -0.96 -14.81
N GLY A 41 1.71 0.08 -15.20
CA GLY A 41 1.34 1.15 -14.28
C GLY A 41 0.47 0.66 -13.12
N PHE A 42 -0.42 -0.31 -13.36
CA PHE A 42 -1.20 -0.93 -12.31
C PHE A 42 -0.35 -1.71 -11.31
N VAL A 43 0.59 -2.52 -11.78
CA VAL A 43 1.52 -3.26 -10.90
C VAL A 43 2.39 -2.29 -10.10
N GLU A 44 2.91 -1.24 -10.74
CA GLU A 44 3.68 -0.19 -10.08
C GLU A 44 2.86 0.54 -9.01
N ALA A 45 1.59 0.86 -9.28
CA ALA A 45 0.70 1.51 -8.33
C ALA A 45 0.44 0.63 -7.09
N ILE A 46 0.15 -0.66 -7.28
CA ILE A 46 -0.10 -1.60 -6.17
C ILE A 46 1.16 -1.82 -5.34
N CYS A 47 2.28 -2.13 -5.99
CA CYS A 47 3.53 -2.39 -5.29
C CYS A 47 4.05 -1.15 -4.57
N GLY A 48 3.92 0.03 -5.19
CA GLY A 48 4.25 1.32 -4.57
C GLY A 48 3.41 1.57 -3.33
N ALA A 49 2.08 1.51 -3.46
CA ALA A 49 1.16 1.72 -2.34
C ALA A 49 1.38 0.76 -1.16
N TYR A 50 1.69 -0.50 -1.45
CA TYR A 50 2.02 -1.47 -0.41
C TYR A 50 3.29 -1.07 0.37
N VAL A 51 4.36 -0.71 -0.33
CA VAL A 51 5.62 -0.31 0.30
C VAL A 51 5.46 1.02 1.05
N ASP A 52 4.76 1.99 0.46
CA ASP A 52 4.47 3.27 1.09
C ASP A 52 3.71 3.10 2.41
N ALA A 53 2.69 2.23 2.42
CA ALA A 53 1.93 1.93 3.63
C ALA A 53 2.81 1.31 4.74
N LEU A 54 3.71 0.39 4.40
CA LEU A 54 4.66 -0.18 5.38
C LEU A 54 5.62 0.88 5.93
N VAL A 55 6.13 1.76 5.07
CA VAL A 55 7.03 2.85 5.48
C VAL A 55 6.31 3.82 6.41
N GLU A 56 5.07 4.20 6.09
CA GLU A 56 4.27 5.09 6.91
C GLU A 56 3.96 4.48 8.28
N GLN A 57 3.59 3.19 8.33
CA GLN A 57 3.38 2.45 9.57
C GLN A 57 4.66 2.45 10.42
N GLN A 58 5.81 2.17 9.82
CA GLN A 58 7.09 2.16 10.53
C GLN A 58 7.47 3.53 11.09
N ILE A 59 7.24 4.62 10.33
CA ILE A 59 7.45 6.00 10.79
C ILE A 59 6.55 6.32 11.97
N SER A 60 5.27 5.93 11.90
CA SER A 60 4.29 6.14 12.98
C SER A 60 4.72 5.42 14.27
N ILE A 61 5.13 4.16 14.17
CA ILE A 61 5.62 3.36 15.30
C ILE A 61 6.85 4.03 15.94
N ASN A 62 7.85 4.42 15.14
CA ASN A 62 9.06 5.06 15.65
C ASN A 62 8.76 6.39 16.35
N THR A 63 7.83 7.15 15.80
CA THR A 63 7.37 8.42 16.39
C THR A 63 6.63 8.21 17.71
N ALA A 64 5.85 7.14 17.84
CA ALA A 64 5.18 6.80 19.09
C ALA A 64 6.19 6.36 20.16
N LEU A 65 7.17 5.54 19.78
CA LEU A 65 8.22 5.08 20.69
C LEU A 65 9.09 6.23 21.23
N SER A 66 9.47 7.20 20.38
CA SER A 66 10.27 8.35 20.83
C SER A 66 9.53 9.18 21.88
N LYS A 67 8.22 9.40 21.69
CA LYS A 67 7.39 10.16 22.64
C LYS A 67 7.30 9.48 24.01
N VAL A 68 7.21 8.15 24.06
CA VAL A 68 7.14 7.41 25.33
C VAL A 68 8.46 7.47 26.09
N GLN A 69 9.59 7.42 25.38
CA GLN A 69 10.93 7.48 25.99
C GLN A 69 11.27 8.88 26.54
N GLU A 70 10.65 9.93 26.02
CA GLU A 70 10.87 11.32 26.47
C GLU A 70 10.01 11.73 27.68
N VAL A 71 9.06 10.90 28.13
CA VAL A 71 8.28 11.19 29.35
C VAL A 71 9.10 10.82 30.59
N PRO A 72 9.47 11.78 31.46
CA PRO A 72 10.13 11.46 32.72
C PRO A 72 9.15 10.73 33.66
N VAL A 73 9.61 9.62 34.26
CA VAL A 73 8.89 8.87 35.31
C VAL A 73 8.76 9.69 36.58
#